data_AF-A0A418R4D1-F1
#
_entry.id   AF-A0A418R4D1-F1
#
_cell.length_a   1.000
_cell.length_b   1.000
_cell.length_c   1.000
_cell.angle_alpha   90.00
_cell.angle_beta   90.00
_cell.angle_gamma   90.00
#
_symmetry.space_group_name_H-M   'P 1'
#
loop_
_entity.id
_entity.type
_entity.pdbx_description
1 polymer ?
#
loop_
_entity_poly.entity_id
_entity_poly.type
_entity_poly.pdbx_seq_one_letter_code
_entity_poly.pdbx_strand_id
1 'polypeptide(L)'
;MKRIVPLLLGTLLLGACARPSLPSPGLTPVGHPFTLTFTGLGTPDFAVKLSSAVAKQALSDQQGTVVPVRVLGRGSVDIIPSGQARTAGFRYVYSVVSVTSSAALNNVSFLGVRTTGSLPSATYDTAISALIRAPGAPAYTAAEADTLALNTQPAQASTVNPTTGTLQVLPNTDDTVQYLPEGDLYTPAGMLGLLPYGFTVLNSSTAGRTLATGTEANRMVIGMKIPLQASSQDDPYAFSFTAIPVSDSQTRVTQSLEGLLSDNGASVQARATAIGGTITVLSGSPLTGDLVLPSVRTAGGTGAATRAIVAPVP
;
A
#
# COMPACT_ATOMS: atom_id res chain seq x y z
N MET A 1 -33.80 -65.84 1.60
CA MET A 1 -32.55 -65.27 2.17
C MET A 1 -32.39 -63.86 1.61
N LYS A 2 -32.19 -62.87 2.49
CA LYS A 2 -32.02 -61.45 2.16
C LYS A 2 -30.58 -61.16 1.70
N ARG A 3 -30.40 -60.02 1.00
CA ARG A 3 -29.17 -59.20 0.79
C ARG A 3 -28.34 -59.53 -0.46
N ILE A 4 -27.73 -58.59 -1.20
CA ILE A 4 -27.59 -57.12 -1.18
C ILE A 4 -27.16 -56.70 -2.60
N VAL A 5 -27.68 -55.59 -3.13
CA VAL A 5 -27.20 -54.94 -4.37
C VAL A 5 -26.26 -53.80 -3.95
N PRO A 6 -25.04 -53.67 -4.49
CA PRO A 6 -24.16 -52.54 -4.18
C PRO A 6 -24.53 -51.32 -5.03
N LEU A 7 -24.83 -50.21 -4.35
CA LEU A 7 -25.07 -48.89 -4.93
C LEU A 7 -23.71 -48.20 -5.17
N LEU A 8 -23.38 -47.91 -6.44
CA LEU A 8 -22.25 -47.08 -6.82
C LEU A 8 -22.55 -45.61 -6.45
N LEU A 9 -21.79 -45.05 -5.51
CA LEU A 9 -21.87 -43.64 -5.14
C LEU A 9 -20.78 -42.86 -5.90
N GLY A 10 -21.13 -42.35 -7.08
CA GLY A 10 -20.26 -41.46 -7.86
C GLY A 10 -20.24 -40.07 -7.24
N THR A 11 -19.11 -39.68 -6.65
CA THR A 11 -18.88 -38.33 -6.11
C THR A 11 -18.54 -37.39 -7.27
N LEU A 12 -19.50 -36.56 -7.68
CA LEU A 12 -19.29 -35.48 -8.64
C LEU A 12 -18.56 -34.32 -7.91
N LEU A 13 -17.26 -34.17 -8.12
CA LEU A 13 -16.51 -32.98 -7.74
C LEU A 13 -16.89 -31.83 -8.68
N LEU A 14 -17.88 -31.01 -8.30
CA LEU A 14 -18.10 -29.69 -8.91
C LEU A 14 -16.96 -28.76 -8.47
N GLY A 15 -15.92 -28.66 -9.29
CA GLY A 15 -14.94 -27.58 -9.19
C GLY A 15 -15.62 -26.25 -9.48
N ALA A 16 -15.79 -25.42 -8.45
CA ALA A 16 -16.17 -24.03 -8.60
C ALA A 16 -15.00 -23.29 -9.27
N CYS A 17 -15.06 -23.13 -10.59
CA CYS A 17 -14.23 -22.14 -11.29
C CYS A 17 -14.64 -20.76 -10.80
N ALA A 18 -13.88 -20.18 -9.87
CA ALA A 18 -13.99 -18.77 -9.53
C ALA A 18 -13.77 -17.97 -10.82
N ARG A 19 -14.84 -17.36 -11.35
CA ARG A 19 -14.73 -16.43 -12.47
C ARG A 19 -13.86 -15.26 -12.00
N PRO A 20 -12.84 -14.84 -12.77
CA PRO A 20 -12.18 -13.58 -12.50
C PRO A 20 -13.25 -12.48 -12.49
N SER A 21 -13.34 -11.73 -11.38
CA SER A 21 -14.16 -10.53 -11.34
C SER A 21 -13.67 -9.60 -12.45
N LEU A 22 -14.57 -9.17 -13.33
CA LEU A 22 -14.26 -8.12 -14.30
C LEU A 22 -13.72 -6.89 -13.56
N PRO A 23 -12.80 -6.11 -14.15
CA PRO A 23 -12.36 -4.85 -13.56
C PRO A 23 -13.57 -4.01 -13.18
N SER A 24 -13.58 -3.47 -11.96
CA SER A 24 -14.56 -2.42 -11.62
C SER A 24 -14.41 -1.30 -12.65
N PRO A 25 -15.48 -0.64 -13.12
CA PRO A 25 -15.42 0.35 -14.21
C PRO A 25 -14.40 1.48 -14.00
N GLY A 26 -13.89 1.65 -12.77
CA GLY A 26 -12.87 2.63 -12.42
C GLY A 26 -11.42 2.19 -12.53
N LEU A 27 -11.07 0.93 -12.20
CA LEU A 27 -9.68 0.51 -12.01
C LEU A 27 -9.24 -0.52 -13.05
N THR A 28 -8.17 -0.22 -13.80
CA THR A 28 -7.59 -1.12 -14.80
C THR A 28 -6.11 -1.35 -14.52
N PRO A 29 -5.61 -2.60 -14.47
CA PRO A 29 -4.17 -2.85 -14.29
C PRO A 29 -3.40 -2.39 -15.54
N VAL A 30 -2.30 -1.66 -15.34
CA VAL A 30 -1.48 -1.06 -16.41
C VAL A 30 -0.01 -1.48 -16.35
N GLY A 31 0.30 -2.51 -15.56
CA GLY A 31 1.65 -3.01 -15.35
C GLY A 31 1.64 -4.29 -14.52
N HIS A 32 2.83 -4.73 -14.13
CA HIS A 32 3.02 -5.95 -13.35
C HIS A 32 3.25 -5.65 -11.86
N PRO A 33 2.96 -6.63 -10.98
CA PRO A 33 3.30 -6.53 -9.57
C PRO A 33 4.82 -6.37 -9.39
N PHE A 34 5.19 -5.58 -8.41
CA PHE A 34 6.58 -5.41 -7.99
C PHE A 34 6.65 -5.39 -6.47
N THR A 35 7.81 -5.73 -5.94
CA THR A 35 8.09 -5.73 -4.51
C THR A 35 9.19 -4.73 -4.21
N LEU A 36 8.96 -3.90 -3.19
CA LEU A 36 9.99 -3.09 -2.55
C LEU A 36 10.42 -3.75 -1.26
N THR A 37 11.72 -3.92 -1.11
CA THR A 37 12.33 -4.42 0.11
C THR A 37 13.09 -3.28 0.77
N PHE A 38 12.61 -2.88 1.94
CA PHE A 38 13.27 -1.94 2.84
C PHE A 38 14.20 -2.75 3.74
N THR A 39 15.44 -2.31 3.93
CA THR A 39 16.48 -2.99 4.74
C THR A 39 17.30 -1.93 5.47
N GLY A 40 17.99 -2.29 6.56
CA GLY A 40 18.79 -1.28 7.29
C GLY A 40 17.94 -0.29 8.09
N LEU A 41 16.68 -0.64 8.39
CA LEU A 41 15.76 0.27 9.08
C LEU A 41 16.29 0.65 10.47
N GLY A 42 16.26 1.95 10.77
CA GLY A 42 16.82 2.48 12.01
C GLY A 42 18.34 2.56 12.04
N THR A 43 19.01 2.35 10.90
CA THR A 43 20.47 2.41 10.77
C THR A 43 20.91 3.37 9.65
N PRO A 44 22.17 3.84 9.65
CA PRO A 44 22.72 4.59 8.52
C PRO A 44 22.72 3.82 7.19
N ASP A 45 22.69 2.49 7.25
CA ASP A 45 22.68 1.60 6.09
C ASP A 45 21.28 1.40 5.50
N PHE A 46 20.29 2.21 5.93
CA PHE A 46 18.93 2.14 5.41
C PHE A 46 18.94 2.16 3.88
N ALA A 47 18.39 1.12 3.27
CA ALA A 47 18.33 0.92 1.83
C ALA A 47 16.98 0.37 1.38
N VAL A 48 16.63 0.69 0.13
CA VAL A 48 15.41 0.21 -0.52
C VAL A 48 15.80 -0.42 -1.84
N LYS A 49 15.36 -1.66 -2.05
CA LYS A 49 15.59 -2.43 -3.28
C LYS A 49 14.27 -2.69 -3.98
N LEU A 50 14.29 -2.50 -5.30
CA LEU A 50 13.18 -2.87 -6.18
C LEU A 50 13.40 -4.28 -6.73
N SER A 51 12.36 -5.11 -6.69
CA SER A 51 12.32 -6.42 -7.33
C SER A 51 11.04 -6.52 -8.14
N SER A 52 11.14 -6.55 -9.47
CA SER A 52 10.01 -6.81 -10.36
C SER A 52 9.89 -8.31 -10.62
N ALA A 53 8.70 -8.89 -10.43
CA ALA A 53 8.45 -10.24 -10.89
C ALA A 53 8.42 -10.24 -12.42
N VAL A 54 9.38 -10.90 -13.06
CA VAL A 54 9.32 -11.15 -14.51
C VAL A 54 8.27 -12.23 -14.74
N ALA A 55 7.02 -11.83 -14.99
CA ALA A 55 5.99 -12.77 -15.39
C ALA A 55 6.31 -13.33 -16.79
N LYS A 56 5.96 -14.60 -17.05
CA LYS A 56 6.04 -15.19 -18.39
C LYS A 56 5.09 -14.40 -19.31
N GLN A 57 5.65 -13.58 -20.19
CA GLN A 57 4.90 -12.69 -21.05
C GLN A 57 4.29 -13.49 -22.21
N ALA A 58 2.96 -13.46 -22.34
CA ALA A 58 2.34 -13.72 -23.63
C ALA A 58 2.58 -12.48 -24.52
N LEU A 59 3.01 -12.68 -25.77
CA LEU A 59 3.29 -11.59 -26.73
C LEU A 59 2.09 -10.65 -26.99
N SER A 60 0.89 -11.01 -26.53
CA SER A 60 -0.35 -10.23 -26.66
C SER A 60 -0.69 -9.36 -25.45
N ASP A 61 0.02 -9.48 -24.32
CA ASP A 61 -0.35 -8.76 -23.09
C ASP A 61 0.16 -7.31 -23.10
N GLN A 62 -0.78 -6.37 -23.12
CA GLN A 62 -0.56 -4.93 -22.92
C GLN A 62 -0.21 -4.56 -21.46
N GLN A 63 0.01 -5.54 -20.58
CA GLN A 63 0.22 -5.34 -19.13
C GLN A 63 1.65 -4.89 -18.76
N GLY A 64 2.39 -4.27 -19.68
CA GLY A 64 3.77 -3.79 -19.47
C GLY A 64 3.93 -2.27 -19.52
N THR A 65 2.83 -1.51 -19.48
CA THR A 65 2.88 -0.08 -19.80
C THR A 65 3.60 0.73 -18.72
N VAL A 66 3.36 0.45 -17.43
CA VAL A 66 3.95 1.19 -16.30
C VAL A 66 4.92 0.30 -15.54
N VAL A 67 6.16 0.77 -15.38
CA VAL A 67 7.25 0.01 -14.75
C VAL A 67 8.02 0.89 -13.77
N PRO A 68 8.16 0.50 -12.48
CA PRO A 68 9.11 1.15 -11.58
C PRO A 68 10.55 0.82 -12.01
N VAL A 69 11.44 1.80 -11.96
CA VAL A 69 12.80 1.66 -12.52
C VAL A 69 13.86 1.65 -11.42
N ARG A 70 13.93 2.68 -10.58
CA ARG A 70 14.89 2.75 -9.47
C ARG A 70 14.42 3.63 -8.32
N VAL A 71 15.09 3.48 -7.18
CA VAL A 71 14.92 4.37 -6.02
C VAL A 71 15.75 5.63 -6.22
N LEU A 72 15.12 6.79 -6.09
CA LEU A 72 15.74 8.12 -6.20
C LEU A 72 16.07 8.74 -4.85
N GLY A 73 15.31 8.39 -3.82
CA GLY A 73 15.44 8.94 -2.48
C GLY A 73 14.70 8.09 -1.48
N ARG A 74 15.07 8.21 -0.22
CA ARG A 74 14.51 7.44 0.89
C ARG A 74 14.75 8.16 2.20
N GLY A 75 13.89 7.91 3.18
CA GLY A 75 14.11 8.37 4.55
C GLY A 75 13.37 7.52 5.55
N SER A 76 13.79 7.62 6.81
CA SER A 76 13.12 6.98 7.93
C SER A 76 13.22 7.87 9.16
N VAL A 77 12.17 7.89 9.97
CA VAL A 77 12.16 8.58 11.26
C VAL A 77 11.32 7.81 12.27
N ASP A 78 11.79 7.74 13.50
CA ASP A 78 11.03 7.18 14.62
C ASP A 78 10.27 8.32 15.30
N ILE A 79 8.97 8.10 15.54
CA ILE A 79 8.11 9.05 16.23
C ILE A 79 7.49 8.33 17.42
N ILE A 80 7.84 8.80 18.61
CA ILE A 80 7.32 8.29 19.88
C ILE A 80 6.55 9.44 20.53
N PRO A 81 5.24 9.28 20.81
CA PRO A 81 4.48 10.31 21.50
C PRO A 81 5.13 10.69 22.84
N SER A 82 5.14 11.99 23.15
CA SER A 82 5.80 12.50 24.36
C SER A 82 5.26 11.83 25.63
N GLY A 83 6.16 11.38 26.50
CA GLY A 83 5.82 10.71 27.76
C GLY A 83 5.27 9.28 27.61
N GLN A 84 5.21 8.72 26.39
CA GLN A 84 4.73 7.35 26.16
C GLN A 84 5.88 6.36 25.97
N ALA A 85 5.58 5.08 26.20
CA ALA A 85 6.51 3.99 25.89
C ALA A 85 6.80 3.92 24.39
N ARG A 86 7.97 3.35 24.01
CA ARG A 86 8.36 3.16 22.60
C ARG A 86 7.29 2.40 21.79
N THR A 87 6.60 1.45 22.41
CA THR A 87 5.52 0.66 21.80
C THR A 87 4.29 1.46 21.37
N ALA A 88 4.14 2.71 21.85
CA ALA A 88 3.12 3.64 21.37
C ALA A 88 3.55 4.40 20.10
N GLY A 89 4.82 4.29 19.72
CA GLY A 89 5.41 4.99 18.57
C GLY A 89 5.47 4.15 17.30
N PHE A 90 5.81 4.84 16.21
CA PHE A 90 5.95 4.25 14.88
C PHE A 90 7.25 4.71 14.22
N ARG A 91 7.86 3.81 13.45
CA ARG A 91 8.86 4.15 12.45
C ARG A 91 8.14 4.49 11.15
N TYR A 92 8.24 5.74 10.73
CA TYR A 92 7.82 6.19 9.41
C TYR A 92 8.96 5.99 8.43
N VAL A 93 8.67 5.38 7.29
CA VAL A 93 9.63 5.18 6.21
C VAL A 93 9.02 5.69 4.92
N TYR A 94 9.86 6.22 4.04
CA TYR A 94 9.44 6.52 2.68
C TYR A 94 10.52 6.19 1.67
N SER A 95 10.09 5.99 0.43
CA SER A 95 10.93 5.83 -0.75
C SER A 95 10.33 6.60 -1.92
N VAL A 96 11.16 7.33 -2.65
CA VAL A 96 10.83 7.95 -3.93
C VAL A 96 11.34 7.03 -5.03
N VAL A 97 10.45 6.56 -5.89
CA VAL A 97 10.74 5.60 -6.95
C VAL A 97 10.47 6.27 -8.30
N SER A 98 11.42 6.20 -9.22
CA SER A 98 11.18 6.60 -10.60
C SER A 98 10.34 5.56 -11.31
N VAL A 99 9.43 6.02 -12.16
CA VAL A 99 8.50 5.19 -12.91
C VAL A 99 8.60 5.58 -14.38
N THR A 100 8.65 4.60 -15.26
CA THR A 100 8.51 4.81 -16.70
C THR A 100 7.15 4.33 -17.18
N SER A 101 6.65 4.95 -18.24
CA SER A 101 5.43 4.53 -18.92
C SER A 101 5.67 4.46 -20.42
N SER A 102 5.25 3.39 -21.10
CA SER A 102 5.33 3.28 -22.57
C SER A 102 4.16 3.96 -23.28
N ALA A 103 3.14 4.42 -22.55
CA ALA A 103 2.02 5.20 -23.06
C ALA A 103 1.71 6.41 -22.16
N ALA A 104 1.01 7.40 -22.71
CA ALA A 104 0.45 8.48 -21.90
C ALA A 104 -0.74 7.93 -21.11
N LEU A 105 -0.58 7.82 -19.80
CA LEU A 105 -1.62 7.35 -18.89
C LEU A 105 -1.96 8.43 -17.89
N ASN A 106 -3.23 8.49 -17.52
CA ASN A 106 -3.70 9.40 -16.48
C ASN A 106 -4.00 8.63 -15.21
N ASN A 107 -3.72 9.29 -14.08
CA ASN A 107 -4.14 8.89 -12.74
C ASN A 107 -3.78 7.43 -12.42
N VAL A 108 -2.48 7.15 -12.45
CA VAL A 108 -1.94 5.83 -12.14
C VAL A 108 -1.51 5.77 -10.69
N SER A 109 -1.95 4.74 -9.98
CA SER A 109 -1.55 4.43 -8.60
C SER A 109 -1.04 3.01 -8.49
N PHE A 110 -0.08 2.80 -7.59
CA PHE A 110 0.36 1.46 -7.23
C PHE A 110 -0.38 1.02 -5.97
N LEU A 111 -1.35 0.13 -6.15
CA LEU A 111 -2.17 -0.39 -5.04
C LEU A 111 -1.49 -1.57 -4.38
N GLY A 112 -1.54 -1.62 -3.05
CA GLY A 112 -1.09 -2.78 -2.28
C GLY A 112 -1.84 -4.02 -2.73
N VAL A 113 -1.12 -5.12 -2.92
CA VAL A 113 -1.71 -6.36 -3.42
C VAL A 113 -1.39 -7.54 -2.51
N ARG A 114 -2.38 -8.39 -2.31
CA ARG A 114 -2.23 -9.66 -1.63
C ARG A 114 -1.72 -10.71 -2.60
N THR A 115 -0.64 -11.38 -2.22
CA THR A 115 -0.03 -12.48 -2.99
C THR A 115 -0.02 -13.75 -2.16
N THR A 116 0.24 -14.90 -2.78
CA THR A 116 0.48 -16.15 -2.05
C THR A 116 1.70 -16.10 -1.13
N GLY A 117 2.61 -15.14 -1.32
CA GLY A 117 3.76 -14.88 -0.46
C GLY A 117 3.54 -13.80 0.60
N SER A 118 2.32 -13.24 0.72
CA SER A 118 1.99 -12.29 1.78
C SER A 118 1.93 -13.00 3.14
N LEU A 119 2.36 -12.31 4.20
CA LEU A 119 2.22 -12.77 5.59
C LEU A 119 0.85 -12.39 6.14
N PRO A 120 0.22 -13.22 7.01
CA PRO A 120 0.28 -14.69 7.10
C PRO A 120 -0.43 -15.45 5.97
N SER A 121 0.01 -16.68 5.73
CA SER A 121 -0.45 -17.53 4.62
C SER A 121 -1.82 -18.20 4.80
N ALA A 122 -2.44 -18.16 5.99
CA ALA A 122 -3.62 -18.99 6.29
C ALA A 122 -4.87 -18.23 6.78
N THR A 123 -4.77 -16.97 7.23
CA THR A 123 -5.96 -16.32 7.84
C THR A 123 -5.98 -14.79 7.79
N TYR A 124 -4.87 -14.10 7.51
CA TYR A 124 -4.85 -12.63 7.52
C TYR A 124 -3.96 -12.07 6.40
N ASP A 125 -4.50 -11.17 5.60
CA ASP A 125 -3.91 -10.80 4.33
C ASP A 125 -3.43 -9.36 4.26
N THR A 126 -2.13 -9.12 4.17
CA THR A 126 -1.53 -7.79 3.92
C THR A 126 -0.69 -7.78 2.63
N ALA A 127 -0.23 -6.60 2.22
CA ALA A 127 0.75 -6.44 1.14
C ALA A 127 2.19 -6.70 1.61
N ILE A 128 2.39 -6.98 2.91
CA ILE A 128 3.69 -7.29 3.49
C ILE A 128 4.01 -8.79 3.29
N SER A 129 5.17 -9.09 2.71
CA SER A 129 5.59 -10.46 2.37
C SER A 129 6.81 -10.97 3.16
N ALA A 130 7.52 -10.07 3.85
CA ALA A 130 8.65 -10.45 4.69
C ALA A 130 8.86 -9.42 5.80
N LEU A 131 9.32 -9.90 6.95
CA LEU A 131 9.81 -9.11 8.09
C LEU A 131 11.07 -9.79 8.63
N ILE A 132 12.13 -9.02 8.83
CA ILE A 132 13.43 -9.53 9.27
C ILE A 132 13.92 -8.66 10.43
N ARG A 133 14.42 -9.31 11.49
CA ARG A 133 15.12 -8.66 12.59
C ARG A 133 16.52 -8.20 12.18
N ALA A 134 17.16 -7.43 13.05
CA ALA A 134 18.54 -7.01 12.85
C ALA A 134 19.47 -8.23 12.63
N PRO A 135 20.53 -8.10 11.80
CA PRO A 135 21.51 -9.16 11.62
C PRO A 135 22.04 -9.68 12.96
N GLY A 136 22.05 -11.01 13.13
CA GLY A 136 22.49 -11.67 14.37
C GLY A 136 21.39 -11.89 15.41
N ALA A 137 20.22 -11.28 15.27
CA ALA A 137 19.06 -11.60 16.11
C ALA A 137 18.35 -12.88 15.61
N PRO A 138 17.66 -13.62 16.51
CA PRO A 138 16.77 -14.71 16.09
C PRO A 138 15.71 -14.21 15.09
N ALA A 139 15.30 -15.06 14.16
CA ALA A 139 14.17 -14.73 13.29
C ALA A 139 12.90 -14.46 14.13
N TYR A 140 12.00 -13.62 13.63
CA TYR A 140 10.67 -13.49 14.22
C TYR A 140 9.97 -14.84 14.25
N THR A 141 9.27 -15.12 15.35
CA THR A 141 8.27 -16.20 15.33
C THR A 141 7.14 -15.82 14.37
N ALA A 142 6.38 -16.82 13.89
CA ALA A 142 5.26 -16.56 13.00
C ALA A 142 4.25 -15.54 13.59
N ALA A 143 3.90 -15.70 14.87
CA ALA A 143 2.95 -14.80 15.55
C ALA A 143 3.46 -13.36 15.68
N GLU A 144 4.76 -13.17 15.93
CA GLU A 144 5.38 -11.84 15.97
C GLU A 144 5.37 -11.19 14.58
N ALA A 145 5.80 -11.93 13.55
CA ALA A 145 5.81 -11.45 12.18
C ALA A 145 4.40 -11.08 11.72
N ASP A 146 3.40 -11.89 12.03
CA ASP A 146 1.99 -11.63 11.70
C ASP A 146 1.50 -10.35 12.38
N THR A 147 1.75 -10.21 13.67
CA THR A 147 1.34 -9.02 14.44
C THR A 147 1.97 -7.76 13.84
N LEU A 148 3.25 -7.80 13.51
CA LEU A 148 3.97 -6.68 12.89
C LEU A 148 3.46 -6.37 11.47
N ALA A 149 3.22 -7.40 10.66
CA ALA A 149 2.77 -7.27 9.27
C ALA A 149 1.37 -6.64 9.19
N LEU A 150 0.47 -7.05 10.09
CA LEU A 150 -0.90 -6.51 10.19
C LEU A 150 -0.93 -5.05 10.65
N ASN A 151 -0.02 -4.70 11.56
CA ASN A 151 0.07 -3.34 12.10
C ASN A 151 0.95 -2.40 11.27
N THR A 152 1.61 -2.91 10.21
CA THR A 152 2.30 -2.08 9.23
C THR A 152 1.28 -1.50 8.25
N GLN A 153 1.24 -0.18 8.12
CA GLN A 153 0.18 0.52 7.39
C GLN A 153 0.76 1.48 6.35
N PRO A 154 0.05 1.76 5.24
CA PRO A 154 0.38 2.89 4.39
C PRO A 154 0.33 4.17 5.23
N ALA A 155 1.23 5.09 4.92
CA ALA A 155 1.30 6.39 5.57
C ALA A 155 1.77 7.42 4.56
N GLN A 156 1.41 8.69 4.78
CA GLN A 156 2.02 9.76 3.99
C GLN A 156 3.49 9.91 4.37
N ALA A 157 4.33 10.19 3.38
CA ALA A 157 5.75 10.41 3.63
C ALA A 157 5.93 11.58 4.61
N SER A 158 6.60 11.31 5.73
CA SER A 158 6.62 12.22 6.88
C SER A 158 8.00 12.30 7.50
N THR A 159 8.22 13.38 8.23
CA THR A 159 9.40 13.70 9.04
C THR A 159 8.95 14.14 10.44
N VAL A 160 9.93 14.45 11.30
CA VAL A 160 9.70 15.16 12.56
C VAL A 160 9.89 16.65 12.31
N ASN A 161 8.97 17.46 12.83
CA ASN A 161 9.13 18.89 12.94
C ASN A 161 10.23 19.18 13.99
N PRO A 162 11.36 19.80 13.62
CA PRO A 162 12.49 19.98 14.54
C PRO A 162 12.18 20.95 15.68
N THR A 163 11.17 21.81 15.55
CA THR A 163 10.79 22.81 16.55
C THR A 163 9.82 22.22 17.57
N THR A 164 8.85 21.44 17.13
CA THR A 164 7.78 20.89 18.00
C THR A 164 8.02 19.43 18.40
N GLY A 165 8.91 18.72 17.72
CA GLY A 165 9.14 17.29 17.91
C GLY A 165 7.98 16.41 17.43
N THR A 166 6.98 16.97 16.74
CA THR A 166 5.78 16.27 16.28
C THR A 166 5.93 15.75 14.85
N LEU A 167 5.05 14.84 14.45
CA LEU A 167 4.93 14.42 13.05
C LEU A 167 4.66 15.62 12.13
N GLN A 168 5.32 15.65 10.98
CA GLN A 168 5.07 16.60 9.91
C GLN A 168 5.16 15.88 8.56
N VAL A 169 4.14 16.03 7.71
CA VAL A 169 4.19 15.48 6.34
C VAL A 169 5.26 16.20 5.52
N LEU A 170 5.94 15.48 4.62
CA LEU A 170 6.90 16.10 3.73
C LEU A 170 6.21 17.02 2.73
N PRO A 171 6.79 18.20 2.43
CA PRO A 171 6.23 19.10 1.42
C PRO A 171 6.01 18.40 0.07
N ASN A 172 4.94 18.77 -0.63
CA ASN A 172 4.58 18.23 -1.94
C ASN A 172 4.27 16.71 -1.96
N THR A 173 3.84 16.15 -0.83
CA THR A 173 3.44 14.74 -0.73
C THR A 173 1.96 14.51 -0.45
N ASP A 174 1.14 15.58 -0.42
CA ASP A 174 -0.29 15.54 -0.09
C ASP A 174 -1.14 14.71 -1.06
N ASP A 175 -0.57 14.36 -2.21
CA ASP A 175 -1.23 13.61 -3.29
C ASP A 175 -0.64 12.21 -3.50
N THR A 176 0.16 11.74 -2.56
CA THR A 176 1.00 10.54 -2.75
C THR A 176 0.38 9.27 -2.18
N VAL A 177 -0.51 9.38 -1.20
CA VAL A 177 -1.27 8.25 -0.66
C VAL A 177 -2.69 8.34 -1.19
N GLN A 178 -3.25 7.20 -1.58
CA GLN A 178 -4.64 7.12 -2.03
C GLN A 178 -5.37 6.06 -1.21
N TYR A 179 -6.56 6.42 -0.73
CA TYR A 179 -7.53 5.47 -0.16
C TYR A 179 -8.71 5.31 -1.12
N LEU A 180 -9.17 4.08 -1.28
CA LEU A 180 -10.23 3.71 -2.22
C LEU A 180 -11.39 3.02 -1.48
N PRO A 181 -12.63 3.15 -1.96
CA PRO A 181 -13.73 2.37 -1.43
C PRO A 181 -13.57 0.89 -1.83
N GLU A 182 -13.99 -0.03 -0.97
CA GLU A 182 -13.88 -1.48 -1.21
C GLU A 182 -14.60 -1.92 -2.49
N GLY A 183 -15.69 -1.25 -2.86
CA GLY A 183 -16.47 -1.55 -4.07
C GLY A 183 -15.74 -1.24 -5.39
N ASP A 184 -14.65 -0.46 -5.35
CA ASP A 184 -13.83 -0.19 -6.54
C ASP A 184 -12.83 -1.31 -6.82
N LEU A 185 -12.59 -2.19 -5.84
CA LEU A 185 -11.55 -3.20 -5.93
C LEU A 185 -12.01 -4.43 -6.71
N TYR A 186 -11.06 -5.03 -7.41
CA TYR A 186 -11.19 -6.33 -8.07
C TYR A 186 -10.01 -7.22 -7.67
N THR A 187 -10.04 -8.49 -8.10
CA THR A 187 -8.91 -9.42 -7.90
C THR A 187 -8.15 -9.59 -9.22
N PRO A 188 -6.93 -9.04 -9.35
CA PRO A 188 -6.08 -9.27 -10.51
C PRO A 188 -5.73 -10.76 -10.67
N ALA A 189 -5.51 -11.19 -11.91
CA ALA A 189 -5.09 -12.56 -12.19
C ALA A 189 -3.77 -12.89 -11.45
N GLY A 190 -3.71 -14.08 -10.83
CA GLY A 190 -2.53 -14.53 -10.07
C GLY A 190 -2.36 -13.88 -8.68
N MET A 191 -3.31 -13.03 -8.26
CA MET A 191 -3.31 -12.36 -6.96
C MET A 191 -4.49 -12.81 -6.10
N LEU A 192 -4.41 -12.59 -4.80
CA LEU A 192 -5.49 -12.89 -3.85
C LEU A 192 -6.46 -11.71 -3.65
N GLY A 193 -6.07 -10.51 -4.10
CA GLY A 193 -6.93 -9.33 -4.09
C GLY A 193 -6.15 -8.03 -3.90
N LEU A 194 -6.75 -6.91 -4.30
CA LEU A 194 -6.23 -5.58 -4.01
C LEU A 194 -6.60 -5.14 -2.58
N LEU A 195 -5.78 -4.25 -2.04
CA LEU A 195 -6.07 -3.51 -0.82
C LEU A 195 -6.58 -2.11 -1.18
N PRO A 196 -7.49 -1.50 -0.39
CA PRO A 196 -8.09 -0.19 -0.64
C PRO A 196 -7.12 0.98 -0.38
N TYR A 197 -5.82 0.76 -0.59
CA TYR A 197 -4.82 1.78 -0.44
C TYR A 197 -3.68 1.59 -1.45
N GLY A 198 -3.02 2.69 -1.77
CA GLY A 198 -1.84 2.69 -2.61
C GLY A 198 -1.17 4.03 -2.69
N PHE A 199 -0.27 4.14 -3.67
CA PHE A 199 0.57 5.30 -3.83
C PHE A 199 0.52 5.81 -5.25
N THR A 200 0.17 7.09 -5.40
CA THR A 200 -0.06 7.63 -6.74
C THR A 200 1.23 8.09 -7.40
N VAL A 201 1.25 7.95 -8.72
CA VAL A 201 2.35 8.39 -9.58
C VAL A 201 2.09 9.83 -10.01
N LEU A 202 3.11 10.66 -9.84
CA LEU A 202 3.13 12.07 -10.19
C LEU A 202 4.16 12.31 -11.28
N ASN A 203 3.85 13.19 -12.22
CA ASN A 203 4.87 13.71 -13.11
C ASN A 203 5.60 14.85 -12.41
N SER A 204 6.90 14.69 -12.11
CA SER A 204 7.66 15.70 -11.38
C SER A 204 7.89 17.01 -12.17
N SER A 205 7.73 17.02 -13.49
CA SER A 205 7.90 18.23 -14.30
C SER A 205 6.66 19.12 -14.37
N THR A 206 5.47 18.55 -14.14
CA THR A 206 4.19 19.29 -14.19
C THR A 206 3.43 19.24 -12.87
N ALA A 207 3.92 18.46 -11.91
CA ALA A 207 3.18 17.98 -10.76
C ALA A 207 1.80 17.39 -11.13
N GLY A 208 1.56 16.96 -12.37
CA GLY A 208 0.28 16.44 -12.83
C GLY A 208 0.10 14.94 -12.60
N ARG A 209 -1.10 14.43 -12.88
CA ARG A 209 -1.46 12.99 -12.88
C ARG A 209 -1.26 12.30 -14.23
N THR A 210 -0.79 13.04 -15.25
CA THR A 210 -0.49 12.50 -16.57
C THR A 210 0.96 12.04 -16.64
N LEU A 211 1.16 10.74 -16.83
CA LEU A 211 2.47 10.12 -16.94
C LEU A 211 3.05 10.46 -18.32
N ALA A 212 4.24 11.05 -18.33
CA ALA A 212 4.96 11.28 -19.56
C ALA A 212 5.57 9.97 -20.07
N THR A 213 5.49 9.76 -21.38
CA THR A 213 5.95 8.54 -22.04
C THR A 213 7.47 8.48 -22.14
N GLY A 214 8.06 7.31 -21.90
CA GLY A 214 9.48 7.04 -22.12
C GLY A 214 10.44 7.80 -21.20
N THR A 215 9.95 8.37 -20.10
CA THR A 215 10.75 9.15 -19.15
C THR A 215 10.65 8.61 -17.73
N GLU A 216 11.70 8.83 -16.95
CA GLU A 216 11.78 8.54 -15.52
C GLU A 216 11.44 9.78 -14.66
N ALA A 217 10.95 10.85 -15.29
CA ALA A 217 10.44 12.02 -14.59
C ALA A 217 9.14 11.73 -13.81
N ASN A 218 8.47 10.62 -14.10
CA ASN A 218 7.35 10.16 -13.28
C ASN A 218 7.90 9.58 -11.97
N ARG A 219 7.29 9.97 -10.86
CA ARG A 219 7.73 9.60 -9.51
C ARG A 219 6.56 9.10 -8.71
N MET A 220 6.80 8.03 -7.97
CA MET A 220 5.91 7.54 -6.94
C MET A 220 6.60 7.73 -5.60
N VAL A 221 5.87 8.24 -4.61
CA VAL A 221 6.36 8.31 -3.22
C VAL A 221 5.58 7.30 -2.42
N ILE A 222 6.27 6.29 -1.93
CA ILE A 222 5.70 5.26 -1.05
C ILE A 222 6.07 5.61 0.38
N GLY A 223 5.07 5.68 1.24
CA GLY A 223 5.24 5.87 2.67
C GLY A 223 4.57 4.75 3.46
N MET A 224 5.26 4.23 4.47
CA MET A 224 4.72 3.22 5.38
C MET A 224 5.03 3.62 6.81
N LYS A 225 4.19 3.22 7.76
CA LYS A 225 4.49 3.28 9.19
C LYS A 225 4.48 1.89 9.80
N ILE A 226 5.45 1.64 10.67
CA ILE A 226 5.73 0.34 11.26
C ILE A 226 5.73 0.52 12.78
N PRO A 227 5.01 -0.29 13.56
CA PRO A 227 4.98 -0.14 15.01
C PRO A 227 6.37 -0.40 15.60
N LEU A 228 6.82 0.49 16.48
CA LEU A 228 8.06 0.28 17.22
C LEU A 228 7.85 -0.77 18.31
N GLN A 229 8.89 -1.54 18.60
CA GLN A 229 8.87 -2.54 19.66
C GLN A 229 9.38 -1.95 20.98
N ALA A 230 9.24 -2.71 22.07
CA ALA A 230 9.70 -2.26 23.38
C ALA A 230 11.21 -1.98 23.41
N SER A 231 11.99 -2.80 22.70
CA SER A 231 13.41 -2.58 22.48
C SER A 231 13.71 -2.33 21.00
N SER A 232 14.74 -1.52 20.71
CA SER A 232 15.15 -1.24 19.33
C SER A 232 15.73 -2.47 18.60
N GLN A 233 16.20 -3.48 19.33
CA GLN A 233 16.70 -4.72 18.75
C GLN A 233 15.56 -5.62 18.21
N ASP A 234 14.35 -5.42 18.74
CA ASP A 234 13.16 -6.15 18.31
C ASP A 234 12.47 -5.47 17.11
N ASP A 235 12.84 -4.24 16.76
CA ASP A 235 12.27 -3.53 15.61
C ASP A 235 12.57 -4.25 14.30
N PRO A 236 11.64 -4.18 13.32
CA PRO A 236 11.93 -4.66 11.98
C PRO A 236 13.14 -3.93 11.39
N TYR A 237 14.16 -4.70 11.03
CA TYR A 237 15.32 -4.25 10.28
C TYR A 237 15.04 -4.21 8.77
N ALA A 238 14.21 -5.14 8.30
CA ALA A 238 13.75 -5.17 6.92
C ALA A 238 12.29 -5.58 6.82
N PHE A 239 11.60 -5.09 5.80
CA PHE A 239 10.31 -5.62 5.37
C PHE A 239 10.15 -5.52 3.85
N SER A 240 9.24 -6.32 3.29
CA SER A 240 8.90 -6.26 1.87
C SER A 240 7.43 -5.90 1.67
N PHE A 241 7.14 -5.00 0.73
CA PHE A 241 5.81 -4.55 0.34
C PHE A 241 5.59 -4.80 -1.16
N THR A 242 4.45 -5.39 -1.52
CA THR A 242 4.10 -5.66 -2.93
C THR A 242 2.93 -4.81 -3.38
N ALA A 243 3.05 -4.22 -4.57
CA ALA A 243 1.99 -3.44 -5.19
C ALA A 243 1.91 -3.68 -6.70
N ILE A 244 0.79 -3.31 -7.31
CA ILE A 244 0.55 -3.38 -8.76
C ILE A 244 0.07 -2.01 -9.27
N PRO A 245 0.58 -1.52 -10.41
CA PRO A 245 0.09 -0.28 -11.00
C PRO A 245 -1.28 -0.48 -11.63
N VAL A 246 -2.21 0.41 -11.29
CA VAL A 246 -3.55 0.52 -11.86
C VAL A 246 -3.77 1.94 -12.34
N SER A 247 -4.44 2.10 -13.47
CA SER A 247 -5.06 3.37 -13.86
C SER A 247 -6.44 3.45 -13.23
N ASP A 248 -6.77 4.61 -12.70
CA ASP A 248 -8.04 4.92 -12.06
C ASP A 248 -8.75 6.02 -12.86
N SER A 249 -10.00 5.79 -13.26
CA SER A 249 -10.78 6.80 -14.00
C SER A 249 -11.23 7.98 -13.14
N GLN A 250 -11.17 7.85 -11.81
CA GLN A 250 -11.52 8.90 -10.87
C GLN A 250 -10.27 9.47 -10.20
N THR A 251 -9.93 10.72 -10.53
CA THR A 251 -8.81 11.43 -9.89
C THR A 251 -9.21 11.86 -8.48
N ARG A 252 -8.51 11.32 -7.48
CA ARG A 252 -8.78 11.60 -6.06
C ARG A 252 -7.51 12.07 -5.35
N VAL A 253 -7.70 12.97 -4.39
CA VAL A 253 -6.69 13.38 -3.41
C VAL A 253 -7.18 12.94 -2.04
N THR A 254 -6.36 12.17 -1.33
CA THR A 254 -6.74 11.64 -0.02
C THR A 254 -6.10 12.47 1.09
N GLN A 255 -6.91 12.92 2.05
CA GLN A 255 -6.36 13.34 3.33
C GLN A 255 -6.02 12.09 4.15
N SER A 256 -4.72 11.81 4.28
CA SER A 256 -4.21 10.72 5.11
C SER A 256 -4.39 11.02 6.61
N LEU A 257 -4.19 10.02 7.46
CA LEU A 257 -4.18 10.22 8.91
C LEU A 257 -3.03 11.15 9.33
N GLU A 258 -1.87 11.00 8.72
CA GLU A 258 -0.71 11.85 8.95
C GLU A 258 -0.96 13.29 8.48
N GLY A 259 -1.65 13.47 7.36
CA GLY A 259 -2.09 14.77 6.86
C GLY A 259 -3.08 15.46 7.81
N LEU A 260 -4.05 14.70 8.34
CA LEU A 260 -4.96 15.17 9.37
C LEU A 260 -4.22 15.64 10.63
N LEU A 261 -3.26 14.85 11.13
CA LEU A 261 -2.47 15.19 12.31
C LEU A 261 -1.51 16.38 12.11
N SER A 262 -1.27 16.77 10.86
CA SER A 262 -0.43 17.91 10.49
C SER A 262 -1.23 19.08 9.90
N ASP A 263 -2.56 19.07 10.05
CA ASP A 263 -3.49 20.10 9.59
C ASP A 263 -3.34 20.45 8.09
N ASN A 264 -3.04 19.46 7.25
CA ASN A 264 -2.74 19.69 5.84
C ASN A 264 -3.96 19.95 4.93
N GLY A 265 -5.14 20.24 5.50
CA GLY A 265 -6.41 20.33 4.77
C GLY A 265 -6.39 21.35 3.61
N ALA A 266 -5.75 22.50 3.81
CA ALA A 266 -5.59 23.51 2.76
C ALA A 266 -4.74 23.00 1.59
N SER A 267 -3.67 22.25 1.86
CA SER A 267 -2.82 21.65 0.83
C SER A 267 -3.57 20.60 0.02
N VAL A 268 -4.38 19.76 0.69
CA VAL A 268 -5.24 18.76 0.03
C VAL A 268 -6.28 19.43 -0.89
N GLN A 269 -6.95 20.49 -0.43
CA GLN A 269 -7.91 21.24 -1.25
C GLN A 269 -7.27 21.91 -2.46
N ALA A 270 -6.15 22.61 -2.26
CA ALA A 270 -5.40 23.26 -3.33
C ALA A 270 -4.96 22.22 -4.37
N ARG A 271 -4.54 21.04 -3.89
CA ARG A 271 -4.10 19.96 -4.76
C ARG A 271 -5.24 19.36 -5.58
N ALA A 272 -6.38 19.06 -4.95
CA ALA A 272 -7.55 18.54 -5.64
C ALA A 272 -8.02 19.51 -6.73
N THR A 273 -8.05 20.81 -6.42
CA THR A 273 -8.38 21.87 -7.39
C THR A 273 -7.39 21.90 -8.56
N ALA A 274 -6.08 21.84 -8.27
CA ALA A 274 -5.04 21.93 -9.30
C ALA A 274 -5.08 20.77 -10.31
N ILE A 275 -5.53 19.59 -9.90
CA ILE A 275 -5.63 18.41 -10.77
C ILE A 275 -7.06 18.13 -11.25
N GLY A 276 -8.03 18.97 -10.88
CA GLY A 276 -9.45 18.75 -11.18
C GLY A 276 -10.00 17.45 -10.56
N GLY A 277 -9.49 17.05 -9.40
CA GLY A 277 -9.87 15.83 -8.69
C GLY A 277 -10.84 16.07 -7.54
N THR A 278 -11.30 14.99 -6.94
CA THR A 278 -12.16 15.00 -5.75
C THR A 278 -11.35 14.73 -4.48
N ILE A 279 -11.90 15.11 -3.33
CA ILE A 279 -11.28 14.93 -2.01
C ILE A 279 -11.86 13.68 -1.35
N THR A 280 -10.98 12.77 -0.94
CA THR A 280 -11.31 11.61 -0.11
C THR A 280 -10.81 11.83 1.32
N VAL A 281 -11.69 11.62 2.30
CA VAL A 281 -11.35 11.77 3.73
C VAL A 281 -11.81 10.56 4.54
N LEU A 282 -11.23 10.38 5.71
CA LEU A 282 -11.75 9.44 6.72
C LEU A 282 -12.88 10.11 7.51
N SER A 283 -13.88 9.33 7.95
CA SER A 283 -14.92 9.81 8.87
C SER A 283 -14.30 10.38 10.14
N GLY A 284 -14.60 11.64 10.47
CA GLY A 284 -13.98 12.38 11.57
C GLY A 284 -12.99 13.46 11.11
N SER A 285 -12.67 13.51 9.81
CA SER A 285 -11.95 14.63 9.22
C SER A 285 -12.70 15.97 9.37
N PRO A 286 -12.03 17.07 9.75
CA PRO A 286 -12.59 18.42 9.72
C PRO A 286 -12.66 19.00 8.28
N LEU A 287 -11.90 18.41 7.35
CA LEU A 287 -11.98 18.73 5.93
C LEU A 287 -13.23 18.08 5.33
N THR A 288 -14.08 18.88 4.67
CA THR A 288 -15.18 18.38 3.85
C THR A 288 -14.63 17.61 2.66
N GLY A 289 -14.90 16.31 2.59
CA GLY A 289 -14.57 15.47 1.45
C GLY A 289 -15.78 15.20 0.56
N ASP A 290 -15.53 14.96 -0.73
CA ASP A 290 -16.53 14.45 -1.67
C ASP A 290 -16.83 12.97 -1.41
N LEU A 291 -15.81 12.23 -0.95
CA LEU A 291 -15.91 10.85 -0.50
C LEU A 291 -15.46 10.73 0.95
N VAL A 292 -16.34 10.19 1.80
CA VAL A 292 -16.04 9.95 3.22
C VAL A 292 -15.99 8.44 3.46
N LEU A 293 -14.82 7.95 3.86
CA LEU A 293 -14.61 6.54 4.18
C LEU A 293 -14.66 6.33 5.70
N PRO A 294 -15.52 5.43 6.23
CA PRO A 294 -15.55 5.16 7.67
C PRO A 294 -14.26 4.52 8.17
N SER A 295 -13.63 3.71 7.33
CA SER A 295 -12.34 3.10 7.58
C SER A 295 -11.73 2.64 6.26
N VAL A 296 -10.42 2.35 6.26
CA VAL A 296 -9.69 1.81 5.12
C VAL A 296 -8.98 0.54 5.55
N ARG A 297 -9.36 -0.61 4.97
CA ARG A 297 -8.74 -1.90 5.30
C ARG A 297 -7.26 -1.90 4.92
N THR A 298 -6.41 -2.25 5.86
CA THR A 298 -4.97 -2.44 5.62
C THR A 298 -4.59 -3.92 5.59
N ALA A 299 -5.39 -4.77 6.26
CA ALA A 299 -5.23 -6.21 6.22
C ALA A 299 -6.53 -7.00 6.46
N GLY A 300 -6.53 -8.25 6.02
CA GLY A 300 -7.66 -9.18 6.11
C GLY A 300 -8.53 -9.19 4.85
N GLY A 301 -9.52 -10.08 4.80
CA GLY A 301 -10.45 -10.20 3.68
C GLY A 301 -11.49 -9.07 3.64
N THR A 302 -12.05 -8.80 2.46
CA THR A 302 -13.18 -7.87 2.30
C THR A 302 -14.38 -8.35 3.13
N GLY A 303 -14.98 -7.44 3.92
CA GLY A 303 -16.10 -7.76 4.82
C GLY A 303 -15.71 -8.41 6.16
N ALA A 304 -14.45 -8.83 6.31
CA ALA A 304 -13.88 -9.38 7.55
C ALA A 304 -12.47 -8.81 7.77
N ALA A 305 -12.36 -7.48 7.78
CA ALA A 305 -11.10 -6.77 7.96
C ALA A 305 -10.51 -7.07 9.34
N THR A 306 -9.21 -7.36 9.41
CA THR A 306 -8.51 -7.56 10.69
C THR A 306 -7.78 -6.33 11.14
N ARG A 307 -7.41 -5.45 10.21
CA ARG A 307 -6.88 -4.12 10.49
C ARG A 307 -7.42 -3.11 9.49
N ALA A 308 -7.70 -1.93 10.00
CA ALA A 308 -8.11 -0.78 9.22
C ALA A 308 -7.52 0.50 9.80
N ILE A 309 -7.37 1.50 8.93
CA ILE A 309 -7.13 2.88 9.32
C ILE A 309 -8.48 3.53 9.57
N VAL A 310 -8.61 4.18 10.72
CA VAL A 310 -9.73 5.04 11.11
C VAL A 310 -9.18 6.40 11.47
N ALA A 311 -9.98 7.46 11.34
CA ALA A 311 -9.58 8.75 11.89
C ALA A 311 -9.48 8.65 13.43
N PRO A 312 -8.73 9.54 14.09
CA PRO A 312 -8.80 9.68 15.54
C PRO A 312 -10.23 10.02 15.92
N VAL A 313 -10.72 9.44 17.01
CA VAL A 313 -12.02 9.84 17.57
C VAL A 313 -11.89 11.30 18.04
N PRO A 314 -12.84 12.19 17.68
CA PRO A 314 -12.86 13.58 18.15
C PRO A 314 -12.89 13.69 19.67
#